data_AF-A0A357NA81-F1
#
_entry.id   AF-A0A357NA81-F1
#
_cell.length_a   1.000
_cell.length_b   1.000
_cell.length_c   1.000
_cell.angle_alpha   90.00
_cell.angle_beta   90.00
_cell.angle_gamma   90.00
#
_symmetry.space_group_name_H-M   'P 1'
#
loop_
_entity.id
_entity.type
_entity.pdbx_description
1 polymer ?
#
loop_
_entity_poly.entity_id
_entity_poly.type
_entity_poly.pdbx_seq_one_letter_code
_entity_poly.pdbx_strand_id
1 'polypeptide(L)' 'KASSLTPGVHVLSQDSPNAVIIFAGHGSGHGLGLSQWGAKAMAEQGPKDDHTYYQQILKHYYQGVDITKWY' A
#
# COMPACT_ATOMS: atom_id res chain seq x y z
N LYS A 1 -15.37 -21.93 8.04
CA LYS A 1 -15.70 -20.54 7.64
C LYS A 1 -14.91 -19.61 8.55
N ALA A 2 -13.83 -19.00 8.07
CA ALA A 2 -13.04 -18.06 8.85
C ALA A 2 -13.72 -16.69 8.83
N SER A 3 -14.08 -16.15 9.99
CA SER A 3 -14.61 -14.79 10.15
C SER A 3 -13.46 -13.89 10.61
N SER A 4 -13.01 -12.97 9.76
CA SER A 4 -11.93 -12.02 10.06
C SER A 4 -12.50 -10.78 10.75
N LEU A 5 -12.46 -10.73 12.08
CA LEU A 5 -12.84 -9.53 12.83
C LEU A 5 -11.70 -8.52 12.99
N THR A 6 -10.53 -8.78 12.41
CA THR A 6 -9.39 -7.84 12.34
C THR A 6 -8.43 -8.28 11.23
N PRO A 7 -7.90 -7.37 10.40
CA PRO A 7 -6.81 -7.70 9.47
C PRO A 7 -5.60 -8.26 10.25
N GLY A 8 -5.14 -9.47 9.91
CA GLY A 8 -3.97 -10.11 10.52
C GLY A 8 -4.24 -11.06 11.70
N VAL A 9 -5.48 -11.19 12.16
CA VAL A 9 -5.84 -12.17 13.21
C VAL A 9 -6.50 -13.39 12.58
N HIS A 10 -5.78 -14.52 12.61
CA HIS A 10 -6.28 -15.81 12.14
C HIS A 10 -6.39 -16.79 13.30
N VAL A 11 -7.61 -17.18 13.63
CA VAL A 11 -7.88 -18.19 14.66
C VAL A 11 -7.95 -19.55 13.98
N LEU A 12 -6.97 -20.42 14.26
CA LEU A 12 -6.96 -21.82 13.84
C LEU A 12 -7.41 -22.68 15.02
N SER A 13 -8.72 -22.88 15.16
CA SER A 13 -9.29 -23.72 16.21
C SER A 13 -9.44 -25.15 15.70
N GLN A 14 -8.53 -26.05 16.09
CA GLN A 14 -8.81 -27.49 16.04
C GLN A 14 -8.48 -28.26 17.33
N ASP A 15 -7.56 -27.81 18.21
CA ASP A 15 -7.24 -28.58 19.44
C ASP A 15 -7.06 -27.78 20.74
N SER A 16 -7.33 -26.47 20.75
CA SER A 16 -7.31 -25.68 22.00
C SER A 16 -8.22 -24.46 21.89
N PRO A 17 -9.27 -24.33 22.72
CA PRO A 17 -10.26 -23.27 22.62
C PRO A 17 -9.72 -21.85 22.89
N ASN A 18 -8.45 -21.71 23.26
CA ASN A 18 -7.79 -20.44 23.59
C ASN A 18 -6.44 -20.22 22.87
N ALA A 19 -6.11 -21.00 21.84
CA ALA A 19 -4.88 -20.78 21.07
C ALA A 19 -5.04 -19.57 20.14
N VAL A 20 -4.43 -18.44 20.49
CA VAL A 20 -4.38 -17.23 19.64
C VAL A 20 -3.00 -17.15 18.99
N ILE A 21 -2.97 -17.13 17.65
CA ILE A 21 -1.76 -16.87 16.88
C ILE A 21 -1.86 -15.43 16.35
N ILE A 22 -0.93 -14.58 16.77
CA ILE A 22 -0.86 -13.18 16.35
C ILE A 22 0.19 -13.05 15.25
N PHE A 23 -0.23 -12.64 14.06
CA PHE A 23 0.68 -12.26 12.99
C PHE A 23 0.83 -10.74 12.98
N ALA A 24 1.97 -10.25 13.47
CA ALA A 24 2.33 -8.84 13.40
C ALA A 24 3.29 -8.61 12.23
N GLY A 25 2.92 -7.73 11.31
CA GLY A 25 3.73 -7.34 10.16
C GLY A 25 3.41 -5.92 9.75
N HIS A 26 4.34 -5.29 9.01
CA HIS A 26 4.22 -3.91 8.55
C HIS A 26 4.19 -3.85 7.02
N GLY A 27 3.35 -2.96 6.47
CA GLY A 27 3.13 -2.84 5.04
C GLY A 27 2.07 -3.83 4.51
N SER A 28 1.49 -3.50 3.36
CA SER A 28 0.49 -4.31 2.67
C SER A 28 0.83 -4.34 1.18
N GLY A 29 1.21 -5.52 0.67
CA GLY A 29 1.61 -5.74 -0.71
C GLY A 29 3.08 -6.16 -0.87
N HIS A 30 3.50 -6.33 -2.13
CA HIS A 30 4.82 -6.88 -2.51
C HIS A 30 6.01 -5.93 -2.27
N GLY A 31 5.75 -4.68 -1.82
CA GLY A 31 6.78 -3.71 -1.42
C GLY A 31 7.62 -3.12 -2.55
N LEU A 32 7.28 -3.38 -3.82
CA LEU A 32 8.04 -2.91 -4.99
C LEU A 32 7.28 -1.84 -5.76
N GLY A 33 8.00 -0.79 -6.17
CA GLY A 33 7.47 0.31 -6.97
C GLY A 33 6.71 1.34 -6.14
N LEU A 34 5.50 1.69 -6.59
CA LEU A 34 4.71 2.78 -6.03
C LEU A 34 3.92 2.36 -4.79
N SER A 35 4.17 3.04 -3.66
CA SER A 35 3.28 2.96 -2.50
C SER A 35 2.00 3.77 -2.76
N GLN A 36 0.84 3.10 -2.83
CA GLN A 36 -0.45 3.77 -3.06
C GLN A 36 -0.76 4.81 -1.98
N TRP A 37 -0.50 4.47 -0.72
CA TRP A 37 -0.70 5.38 0.41
C TRP A 37 0.26 6.57 0.38
N GLY A 38 1.54 6.33 0.02
CA GLY A 38 2.50 7.42 -0.12
C GLY A 38 2.20 8.32 -1.33
N ALA A 39 1.76 7.75 -2.45
CA ALA A 39 1.32 8.52 -3.61
C ALA A 39 0.10 9.39 -3.29
N LYS A 40 -0.89 8.87 -2.55
CA LYS A 40 -2.04 9.65 -2.06
C LYS A 40 -1.59 10.83 -1.19
N ALA A 41 -0.72 10.59 -0.23
CA ALA A 41 -0.22 11.65 0.66
C ALA A 41 0.54 12.75 -0.11
N MET A 42 1.36 12.38 -1.11
CA MET A 42 2.02 13.37 -1.97
C MET A 42 1.05 14.13 -2.87
N ALA A 43 0.00 13.49 -3.38
CA ALA A 43 -1.04 14.14 -4.16
C ALA A 43 -1.84 15.16 -3.33
N GLU A 44 -2.13 14.84 -2.07
CA GLU A 44 -2.81 15.73 -1.13
C GLU A 44 -1.99 16.98 -0.79
N GLN A 45 -0.66 16.88 -0.85
CA GLN A 45 0.29 17.98 -0.67
C GLN A 45 0.60 18.72 -1.98
N GLY A 46 0.19 18.17 -3.12
CA GLY A 46 0.47 18.71 -4.44
C GLY A 46 -0.29 20.02 -4.70
N PRO A 47 0.21 20.88 -5.61
CA PRO A 47 -0.50 22.08 -6.01
C PRO A 47 -1.80 21.70 -6.73
N LYS A 48 -2.93 22.30 -6.31
CA LYS A 48 -4.25 22.01 -6.90
C LYS A 48 -4.37 22.49 -8.35
N ASP A 49 -3.63 23.54 -8.70
CA ASP A 49 -3.67 24.20 -10.01
C ASP A 49 -2.66 23.61 -11.01
N ASP A 50 -1.74 22.74 -10.56
CA ASP A 50 -0.72 22.12 -11.39
C ASP A 50 -1.01 20.63 -11.58
N HIS A 51 -1.61 20.28 -12.72
CA HIS A 51 -1.90 18.89 -13.06
C HIS A 51 -0.66 18.03 -13.36
N THR A 52 0.56 18.58 -13.33
CA THR A 52 1.79 17.81 -13.55
C THR A 52 2.35 17.18 -12.26
N TYR A 53 1.73 17.42 -11.09
CA TYR A 53 2.20 16.88 -9.80
C TYR A 53 2.36 15.35 -9.81
N TYR A 54 1.52 14.62 -10.56
CA TYR A 54 1.62 13.16 -10.65
C TYR A 54 2.96 12.71 -11.24
N GLN A 55 3.59 13.53 -12.09
CA GLN A 55 4.89 13.23 -12.66
C GLN A 55 5.98 13.22 -11.58
N GLN A 56 5.88 14.11 -10.59
CA GLN A 56 6.80 14.14 -9.46
C GLN A 56 6.63 12.90 -8.58
N ILE A 57 5.38 12.49 -8.34
CA ILE A 57 5.06 11.25 -7.61
C ILE A 57 5.68 10.05 -8.33
N LEU A 58 5.49 9.92 -9.65
CA LEU A 58 6.04 8.81 -10.42
C LEU A 58 7.57 8.83 -10.42
N LYS A 59 8.21 9.99 -10.63
CA LYS A 59 9.67 10.11 -10.60
C LYS A 59 10.28 9.83 -9.22
N HIS A 60 9.53 10.01 -8.14
CA HIS A 60 9.98 9.65 -6.79
C HIS A 60 10.10 8.12 -6.62
N TYR A 61 9.10 7.36 -7.09
CA TYR A 61 9.09 5.90 -6.97
C TYR A 61 9.86 5.17 -8.07
N TYR A 62 9.98 5.78 -9.24
CA TYR A 62 10.63 5.20 -10.42
C TYR A 62 11.76 6.13 -10.86
N GLN A 63 12.97 5.83 -10.42
CA GLN A 63 14.15 6.63 -10.74
C GLN A 63 14.63 6.34 -12.16
N GLY A 64 15.09 7.39 -12.87
CA GLY A 64 15.62 7.25 -14.23
C GLY A 64 14.57 6.95 -15.30
N VAL A 65 13.28 7.23 -15.05
CA VAL A 65 12.22 7.05 -16.03
C VAL A 65 11.78 8.36 -16.68
N ASP A 66 11.43 8.28 -17.96
CA ASP A 66 10.80 9.36 -18.71
C ASP A 66 9.31 9.11 -18.89
N ILE A 67 8.52 10.18 -18.79
CA ILE A 67 7.07 10.12 -18.96
C ILE A 67 6.77 10.62 -20.36
N THR A 68 6.39 9.71 -21.25
CA THR A 68 6.07 10.02 -22.65
C THR A 68 4.61 9.75 -22.93
N LYS A 69 3.98 10.63 -23.72
CA LYS A 69 2.66 10.38 -24.29
C LYS A 69 2.81 9.42 -25.46
N TRP A 70 2.13 8.28 -25.39
CA TRP A 70 2.27 7.21 -26.38
C TRP A 70 1.46 7.45 -27.67
N TYR A 71 0.50 8.37 -27.66
CA TYR A 71 -0.40 8.70 -28.77
C TYR A 71 -0.80 10.18 -28.75
#